data_AF-A0A9W4S908-F1
#
_entry.id   AF-A0A9W4S908-F1
#
_cell.length_a   1.000
_cell.length_b   1.000
_cell.length_c   1.000
_cell.angle_alpha   90.00
_cell.angle_beta   90.00
_cell.angle_gamma   90.00
#
_symmetry.space_group_name_H-M   'P 1'
#
loop_
_entity.id
_entity.type
_entity.pdbx_description
1 polymer ?
#
loop_
_entity_poly.entity_id
_entity_poly.type
_entity_poly.pdbx_seq_one_letter_code
_entity_poly.pdbx_strand_id
1 'polypeptide(L)'
;MTVHLGPEAMPNLGSVVSNNSDTPTADNPRCLKRDLNGAVLRTWASFRNVTDLITDNDNIEWFQGIAQGQTNYSGLGQLGVHGAGHYAFGLDPGSDVYISPGDPVFYLHHTQLDRVYWLWQNLDWENRQTIFGTGTMENSPPSPVVQLDDLLDLGPLNDEISLSNAMDTMAGPFCYIYATD
;
A
#
# COMPACT_ATOMS: atom_id res chain seq x y z
N MET A 1 -2.59 15.93 -16.43
CA MET A 1 -2.52 16.03 -14.97
C MET A 1 -1.12 16.47 -14.59
N THR A 2 -1.01 17.37 -13.62
CA THR A 2 0.26 17.87 -13.11
C THR A 2 0.56 17.20 -11.77
N VAL A 3 1.77 16.67 -11.63
CA VAL A 3 2.34 16.16 -10.39
C VAL A 3 3.18 17.28 -9.80
N HIS A 4 3.07 17.51 -8.49
CA HIS A 4 3.69 18.66 -7.81
C HIS A 4 4.80 18.27 -6.83
N LEU A 5 4.81 17.04 -6.29
CA LEU A 5 5.74 16.65 -5.22
C LEU A 5 6.79 15.63 -5.72
N GLY A 6 7.92 15.55 -5.01
CA GLY A 6 9.07 14.68 -5.31
C GLY A 6 9.66 14.90 -6.71
N PRO A 7 10.25 13.87 -7.34
CA PRO A 7 10.38 12.49 -6.88
C PRO A 7 11.33 12.32 -5.70
N GLU A 8 11.10 11.30 -4.88
CA GLU A 8 11.90 10.96 -3.70
C GLU A 8 12.63 9.62 -3.87
N ALA A 9 11.92 8.58 -4.32
CA ALA A 9 12.49 7.24 -4.48
C ALA A 9 12.15 6.58 -5.81
N MET A 10 11.90 7.39 -6.85
CA MET A 10 11.66 6.85 -8.19
C MET A 10 12.82 6.01 -8.73
N PRO A 11 12.55 4.80 -9.24
CA PRO A 11 13.52 4.04 -10.01
C PRO A 11 13.91 4.80 -11.29
N ASN A 12 15.21 5.00 -11.51
CA ASN A 12 15.73 5.62 -12.74
C ASN A 12 15.65 4.62 -13.91
N LEU A 13 14.46 4.43 -14.47
CA LEU A 13 14.25 3.61 -15.67
C LEU A 13 14.47 4.46 -16.92
N GLY A 14 15.70 4.46 -17.45
CA GLY A 14 16.03 5.04 -18.76
C GLY A 14 16.13 6.56 -18.84
N SER A 15 15.96 7.28 -17.72
CA SER A 15 16.18 8.74 -17.63
C SER A 15 17.43 9.05 -16.82
N VAL A 16 18.33 9.87 -17.40
CA VAL A 16 19.49 10.48 -16.73
C VAL A 16 19.17 11.87 -16.15
N VAL A 17 17.95 12.37 -16.38
CA VAL A 17 17.47 13.65 -15.84
C VAL A 17 16.65 13.37 -14.60
N SER A 18 17.23 13.65 -13.43
CA SER A 18 16.54 13.72 -12.16
C SER A 18 15.76 15.04 -12.12
N ASN A 19 14.43 15.00 -12.21
CA ASN A 19 13.60 16.16 -11.96
C ASN A 19 13.40 16.35 -10.45
N ASN A 20 14.47 16.27 -9.65
CA ASN A 20 14.35 16.32 -8.20
C ASN A 20 14.13 17.76 -7.75
N SER A 21 13.17 17.96 -6.86
CA SER A 21 13.05 19.18 -6.09
C SER A 21 14.09 19.25 -4.97
N ASP A 22 14.35 20.44 -4.44
CA ASP A 22 15.28 20.63 -3.31
C ASP A 22 14.86 19.83 -2.07
N THR A 23 13.55 19.65 -1.88
CA THR A 23 12.94 18.76 -0.90
C THR A 23 11.75 18.03 -1.52
N PRO A 24 11.36 16.85 -1.04
CA PRO A 24 10.20 16.10 -1.59
C PRO A 24 8.88 16.85 -1.51
N THR A 25 8.78 17.83 -0.61
CA THR A 25 7.59 18.65 -0.34
C THR A 25 7.58 19.98 -1.09
N ALA A 26 8.68 20.39 -1.73
CA ALA A 26 8.72 21.61 -2.53
C ALA A 26 7.95 21.42 -3.84
N ASP A 27 7.32 22.50 -4.32
CA ASP A 27 6.55 22.47 -5.57
C ASP A 27 7.48 22.21 -6.78
N ASN A 28 7.12 21.19 -7.56
CA ASN A 28 7.87 20.70 -8.71
C ASN A 28 6.90 20.22 -9.80
N PRO A 29 6.24 21.17 -10.49
CA PRO A 29 5.19 20.86 -11.45
C PRO A 29 5.76 20.13 -12.67
N ARG A 30 5.26 18.91 -12.90
CA ARG A 30 5.63 18.09 -14.07
C ARG A 30 4.47 17.21 -14.51
N CYS A 31 4.57 16.64 -15.70
CA CYS A 31 3.55 15.71 -16.20
C CYS A 31 3.61 14.37 -15.45
N LEU A 32 2.44 13.83 -15.12
CA LEU A 32 2.27 12.42 -14.80
C LEU A 32 2.85 11.55 -15.93
N LYS A 33 3.62 10.51 -15.59
CA LYS A 33 4.17 9.55 -16.55
C LYS A 33 3.74 8.14 -16.15
N ARG A 34 3.40 7.31 -17.13
CA ARG A 34 3.08 5.89 -16.95
C ARG A 34 3.76 5.05 -18.02
N ASP A 35 4.10 3.82 -17.67
CA ASP A 35 4.53 2.77 -18.58
C ASP A 35 3.82 1.48 -18.17
N LEU A 36 2.69 1.20 -18.83
CA LEU A 36 1.77 0.15 -18.41
C LEU A 36 2.40 -1.23 -18.63
N ASN A 37 2.66 -1.93 -17.52
CA ASN A 37 3.36 -3.20 -17.53
C ASN A 37 2.49 -4.36 -17.05
N GLY A 38 1.79 -5.01 -18.00
CA GLY A 38 0.97 -6.17 -17.69
C GLY A 38 1.76 -7.41 -17.25
N ALA A 39 3.08 -7.47 -17.47
CA ALA A 39 3.89 -8.61 -17.00
C ALA A 39 4.01 -8.60 -15.47
N VAL A 40 4.14 -7.42 -14.86
CA VAL A 40 4.15 -7.24 -13.40
C VAL A 40 2.86 -7.80 -12.78
N LEU A 41 1.70 -7.43 -13.33
CA LEU A 41 0.41 -7.92 -12.85
C LEU A 41 0.28 -9.44 -12.98
N ARG A 42 0.72 -10.03 -14.10
CA ARG A 42 0.64 -11.48 -14.30
C ARG A 42 1.52 -12.28 -13.35
N THR A 43 2.65 -11.71 -12.94
CA THR A 43 3.60 -12.40 -12.05
C THR A 43 3.17 -12.33 -10.58
N TRP A 44 2.64 -11.20 -10.12
CA TRP A 44 2.45 -10.94 -8.67
C TRP A 44 1.03 -10.55 -8.26
N ALA A 45 0.16 -10.17 -9.18
CA ALA A 45 -1.21 -9.72 -8.90
C ALA A 45 -2.25 -10.45 -9.77
N SER A 46 -1.99 -11.70 -10.14
CA SER A 46 -3.00 -12.54 -10.80
C SER A 46 -4.11 -12.90 -9.82
N PHE A 47 -5.27 -13.36 -10.34
CA PHE A 47 -6.34 -13.90 -9.48
C PHE A 47 -5.82 -14.97 -8.52
N ARG A 48 -4.91 -15.83 -8.99
CA ARG A 48 -4.28 -16.83 -8.14
C ARG A 48 -3.48 -16.20 -7.00
N ASN A 49 -2.66 -15.20 -7.28
CA ASN A 49 -1.88 -14.53 -6.22
C ASN A 49 -2.79 -13.88 -5.16
N VAL A 50 -3.90 -13.27 -5.58
CA VAL A 50 -4.87 -12.67 -4.66
C VAL A 50 -5.61 -13.74 -3.87
N THR A 51 -6.05 -14.84 -4.50
CA THR A 51 -6.70 -15.95 -3.81
C THR A 51 -5.75 -16.58 -2.80
N ASP A 52 -4.55 -16.97 -3.21
CA ASP A 52 -3.53 -17.60 -2.34
C ASP A 52 -3.18 -16.65 -1.17
N LEU A 53 -3.09 -15.33 -1.40
CA LEU A 53 -2.91 -14.34 -0.33
C LEU A 53 -4.04 -14.40 0.72
N ILE A 54 -5.30 -14.50 0.29
CA ILE A 54 -6.46 -14.52 1.18
C ILE A 54 -6.58 -15.87 1.91
N THR A 55 -6.34 -16.98 1.22
CA THR A 55 -6.64 -18.33 1.73
C THR A 55 -5.50 -18.97 2.50
N ASP A 56 -4.25 -18.60 2.22
CA ASP A 56 -3.08 -19.34 2.72
C ASP A 56 -2.34 -18.61 3.86
N ASN A 57 -2.86 -17.46 4.32
CA ASN A 57 -2.26 -16.67 5.40
C ASN A 57 -3.26 -16.51 6.55
N ASP A 58 -2.99 -17.12 7.70
CA ASP A 58 -3.97 -17.17 8.80
C ASP A 58 -3.82 -16.04 9.82
N ASN A 59 -2.77 -15.23 9.71
CA ASN A 59 -2.52 -14.11 10.62
C ASN A 59 -2.06 -12.87 9.85
N ILE A 60 -2.21 -11.71 10.50
CA ILE A 60 -1.94 -10.39 9.90
C ILE A 60 -0.46 -10.19 9.56
N GLU A 61 0.46 -10.80 10.31
CA GLU A 61 1.89 -10.75 10.01
C GLU A 61 2.19 -11.30 8.61
N TRP A 62 1.77 -12.54 8.34
CA TRP A 62 2.01 -13.17 7.04
C TRP A 62 1.18 -12.52 5.94
N PHE A 63 -0.09 -12.21 6.19
CA PHE A 63 -0.94 -11.54 5.20
C PHE A 63 -0.33 -10.23 4.73
N GLN A 64 0.03 -9.33 5.65
CA GLN A 64 0.61 -8.04 5.26
C GLN A 64 1.99 -8.20 4.61
N GLY A 65 2.82 -9.12 5.11
CA GLY A 65 4.17 -9.34 4.59
C GLY A 65 4.17 -9.85 3.15
N ILE A 66 3.31 -10.83 2.86
CA ILE A 66 3.13 -11.37 1.50
C ILE A 66 2.45 -10.33 0.58
N ALA A 67 1.44 -9.61 1.07
CA ALA A 67 0.76 -8.58 0.29
C ALA A 67 1.73 -7.48 -0.20
N GLN A 68 2.68 -7.09 0.64
CA GLN A 68 3.70 -6.06 0.38
C GLN A 68 4.95 -6.59 -0.35
N GLY A 69 5.10 -7.91 -0.49
CA GLY A 69 6.30 -8.51 -1.09
C GLY A 69 7.55 -8.40 -0.21
N GLN A 70 7.38 -8.35 1.12
CA GLN A 70 8.49 -8.20 2.05
C GLN A 70 9.45 -9.38 1.94
N THR A 71 10.75 -9.08 1.90
CA THR A 71 11.81 -10.08 1.64
C THR A 71 11.78 -11.24 2.63
N ASN A 72 11.47 -10.97 3.90
CA ASN A 72 11.43 -11.98 4.96
C ASN A 72 10.28 -12.99 4.80
N TYR A 73 9.23 -12.65 4.02
CA TYR A 73 8.05 -13.47 3.84
C TYR A 73 7.98 -14.11 2.45
N SER A 74 8.37 -13.38 1.41
CA SER A 74 8.24 -13.81 0.01
C SER A 74 9.58 -14.02 -0.71
N GLY A 75 10.70 -13.62 -0.11
CA GLY A 75 12.03 -13.66 -0.73
C GLY A 75 12.35 -12.42 -1.56
N LEU A 76 13.63 -12.33 -1.98
CA LEU A 76 14.15 -11.17 -2.70
C LEU A 76 13.46 -10.98 -4.07
N GLY A 77 13.15 -9.73 -4.39
CA GLY A 77 12.59 -9.36 -5.69
C GLY A 77 11.11 -9.69 -5.89
N GLN A 78 10.40 -10.05 -4.83
CA GLN A 78 8.94 -10.16 -4.87
C GLN A 78 8.31 -8.78 -4.62
N LEU A 79 7.20 -8.52 -5.31
CA LEU A 79 6.45 -7.26 -5.15
C LEU A 79 5.17 -7.41 -4.33
N GLY A 80 4.68 -8.64 -4.17
CA GLY A 80 3.33 -8.87 -3.65
C GLY A 80 2.26 -8.21 -4.52
N VAL A 81 0.99 -8.34 -4.10
CA VAL A 81 -0.13 -7.74 -4.84
C VAL A 81 -0.14 -6.20 -4.74
N HIS A 82 0.40 -5.63 -3.65
CA HIS A 82 0.51 -4.19 -3.43
C HIS A 82 1.59 -3.58 -4.32
N GLY A 83 2.84 -4.03 -4.21
CA GLY A 83 3.92 -3.51 -5.05
C GLY A 83 3.62 -3.71 -6.54
N ALA A 84 3.05 -4.85 -6.92
CA ALA A 84 2.69 -5.10 -8.31
C ALA A 84 1.63 -4.13 -8.85
N GLY A 85 0.66 -3.73 -8.02
CA GLY A 85 -0.31 -2.70 -8.38
C GLY A 85 0.35 -1.37 -8.70
N HIS A 86 1.28 -0.91 -7.86
CA HIS A 86 2.05 0.32 -8.11
C HIS A 86 2.95 0.22 -9.36
N TYR A 87 3.80 -0.80 -9.44
CA TYR A 87 4.79 -0.94 -10.52
C TYR A 87 4.17 -1.31 -11.87
N ALA A 88 2.91 -1.75 -11.92
CA ALA A 88 2.19 -1.98 -13.17
C ALA A 88 1.83 -0.69 -13.92
N PHE A 89 1.66 0.43 -13.21
CA PHE A 89 1.44 1.74 -13.85
C PHE A 89 2.76 2.44 -14.16
N GLY A 90 3.79 2.16 -13.37
CA GLY A 90 5.16 2.57 -13.64
C GLY A 90 5.42 4.07 -13.44
N LEU A 91 6.69 4.45 -13.59
CA LEU A 91 7.18 5.82 -13.71
C LEU A 91 6.69 6.77 -12.58
N ASP A 92 6.14 7.93 -12.93
CA ASP A 92 6.09 9.14 -12.09
C ASP A 92 4.65 9.61 -11.84
N PRO A 93 4.13 9.51 -10.60
CA PRO A 93 4.79 9.01 -9.38
C PRO A 93 4.49 7.54 -9.08
N GLY A 94 3.91 6.78 -10.02
CA GLY A 94 3.37 5.43 -9.75
C GLY A 94 4.38 4.43 -9.16
N SER A 95 5.67 4.61 -9.44
CA SER A 95 6.76 3.77 -8.91
C SER A 95 7.55 4.41 -7.75
N ASP A 96 7.10 5.54 -7.24
CA ASP A 96 7.69 6.21 -6.07
C ASP A 96 6.86 5.90 -4.82
N VAL A 97 7.43 5.14 -3.89
CA VAL A 97 6.71 4.67 -2.69
C VAL A 97 6.24 5.80 -1.77
N TYR A 98 6.85 6.99 -1.85
CA TYR A 98 6.52 8.13 -0.97
C TYR A 98 5.43 9.04 -1.56
N ILE A 99 5.38 9.16 -2.88
CA ILE A 99 4.49 10.12 -3.56
C ILE A 99 3.53 9.45 -4.55
N SER A 100 3.40 8.12 -4.50
CA SER A 100 2.46 7.36 -5.34
C SER A 100 1.00 7.83 -5.30
N PRO A 101 0.46 8.46 -4.22
CA PRO A 101 -0.87 9.08 -4.25
C PRO A 101 -1.04 10.20 -5.29
N GLY A 102 0.07 10.74 -5.82
CA GLY A 102 0.02 11.70 -6.93
C GLY A 102 -0.45 11.07 -8.27
N ASP A 103 -0.52 9.74 -8.37
CA ASP A 103 -1.22 9.05 -9.46
C ASP A 103 -2.67 8.74 -9.02
N PRO A 104 -3.72 9.21 -9.73
CA PRO A 104 -5.12 8.93 -9.36
C PRO A 104 -5.49 7.45 -9.25
N VAL A 105 -4.75 6.55 -9.92
CA VAL A 105 -5.01 5.11 -9.81
C VAL A 105 -4.64 4.54 -8.43
N PHE A 106 -3.86 5.28 -7.63
CA PHE A 106 -3.56 4.95 -6.24
C PHE A 106 -4.82 4.58 -5.46
N TYR A 107 -5.86 5.43 -5.56
CA TYR A 107 -7.09 5.24 -4.80
C TYR A 107 -7.86 4.01 -5.24
N LEU A 108 -7.88 3.70 -6.54
CA LEU A 108 -8.49 2.47 -7.06
C LEU A 108 -7.70 1.22 -6.62
N HIS A 109 -6.36 1.31 -6.66
CA HIS A 109 -5.48 0.24 -6.20
C HIS A 109 -5.69 -0.05 -4.71
N HIS A 110 -5.65 0.97 -3.86
CA HIS A 110 -5.85 0.82 -2.42
C HIS A 110 -7.28 0.44 -2.05
N THR A 111 -8.29 0.83 -2.84
CA THR A 111 -9.67 0.32 -2.68
C THR A 111 -9.72 -1.20 -2.89
N GLN A 112 -8.98 -1.73 -3.87
CA GLN A 112 -8.90 -3.17 -4.09
C GLN A 112 -8.05 -3.87 -3.01
N LEU A 113 -7.00 -3.24 -2.48
CA LEU A 113 -6.26 -3.79 -1.34
C LEU A 113 -7.11 -3.85 -0.07
N ASP A 114 -7.84 -2.79 0.23
CA ASP A 114 -8.76 -2.76 1.36
C ASP A 114 -9.86 -3.81 1.19
N ARG A 115 -10.39 -4.00 -0.02
CA ARG A 115 -11.30 -5.12 -0.31
C ARG A 115 -10.69 -6.49 -0.03
N VAL A 116 -9.43 -6.71 -0.41
CA VAL A 116 -8.71 -7.97 -0.16
C VAL A 116 -8.49 -8.19 1.33
N TYR A 117 -8.12 -7.14 2.07
CA TYR A 117 -7.99 -7.17 3.52
C TYR A 117 -9.33 -7.43 4.21
N TRP A 118 -10.40 -6.73 3.80
CA TRP A 118 -11.76 -6.93 4.27
C TRP A 118 -12.23 -8.37 4.04
N LEU A 119 -12.03 -8.94 2.85
CA LEU A 119 -12.34 -10.35 2.58
C LEU A 119 -11.57 -11.27 3.53
N TRP A 120 -10.27 -11.04 3.69
CA TRP A 120 -9.42 -11.83 4.58
C TRP A 120 -9.89 -11.77 6.04
N GLN A 121 -10.22 -10.58 6.57
CA GLN A 121 -10.73 -10.42 7.93
C GLN A 121 -12.06 -11.17 8.13
N ASN A 122 -12.96 -11.11 7.16
CA ASN A 122 -14.30 -11.69 7.26
C ASN A 122 -14.34 -13.23 7.18
N LEU A 123 -13.25 -13.88 6.75
CA LEU A 123 -13.16 -15.35 6.78
C LEU A 123 -13.02 -15.91 8.20
N ASP A 124 -12.50 -15.14 9.15
CA ASP A 124 -12.37 -15.52 10.56
C ASP A 124 -12.35 -14.26 11.44
N TRP A 125 -13.52 -13.62 11.56
CA TRP A 125 -13.67 -12.32 12.21
C TRP A 125 -13.12 -12.31 13.64
N GLU A 126 -13.37 -13.36 14.43
CA GLU A 126 -12.97 -13.38 15.84
C GLU A 126 -11.45 -13.35 16.03
N ASN A 127 -10.68 -13.92 15.08
CA ASN A 127 -9.22 -14.04 15.20
C ASN A 127 -8.43 -13.06 14.32
N ARG A 128 -9.09 -12.42 13.34
CA ARG A 128 -8.42 -11.55 12.34
C ARG A 128 -8.56 -10.04 12.59
N GLN A 129 -9.14 -9.65 13.72
CA GLN A 129 -9.17 -8.26 14.21
C GLN A 129 -7.92 -7.92 15.04
N THR A 130 -6.73 -8.21 14.50
CA THR A 130 -5.44 -8.07 15.19
C THR A 130 -4.45 -7.25 14.37
N ILE A 131 -3.37 -6.78 15.02
CA ILE A 131 -2.30 -5.99 14.39
C ILE A 131 -0.93 -6.62 14.68
N PHE A 132 0.03 -6.35 13.80
CA PHE A 132 1.41 -6.79 13.94
C PHE A 132 2.37 -5.76 13.35
N GLY A 133 3.53 -5.60 13.97
CA GLY A 133 4.62 -4.77 13.48
C GLY A 133 5.02 -3.66 14.44
N THR A 134 5.83 -2.74 13.93
CA THR A 134 6.40 -1.61 14.67
C THR A 134 6.12 -0.31 13.92
N GLY A 135 6.23 0.84 14.58
CA GLY A 135 5.93 2.17 14.00
C GLY A 135 6.93 2.68 12.94
N THR A 136 7.87 1.86 12.49
CA THR A 136 8.89 2.19 11.49
C THR A 136 9.01 1.08 10.45
N MET A 137 9.26 1.47 9.19
CA MET A 137 9.41 0.54 8.07
C MET A 137 10.50 -0.49 8.37
N GLU A 138 10.16 -1.78 8.29
CA GLU A 138 11.04 -2.91 8.62
C GLU A 138 11.73 -2.78 10.00
N ASN A 139 11.08 -2.09 10.94
CA ASN A 139 11.62 -1.75 12.25
C ASN A 139 12.97 -1.01 12.20
N SER A 140 13.12 -0.11 11.21
CA SER A 140 14.35 0.65 10.97
C SER A 140 14.09 2.17 10.90
N PRO A 141 14.59 2.96 11.87
CA PRO A 141 15.22 2.54 13.12
C PRO A 141 14.24 1.77 14.02
N PRO A 142 14.72 1.00 15.02
CA PRO A 142 13.82 0.27 15.91
C PRO A 142 12.80 1.17 16.61
N SER A 143 11.54 0.74 16.65
CA SER A 143 10.44 1.45 17.32
C SER A 143 9.56 0.49 18.13
N PRO A 144 8.70 1.01 19.03
CA PRO A 144 7.76 0.18 19.78
C PRO A 144 6.82 -0.63 18.87
N VAL A 145 6.35 -1.77 19.40
CA VAL A 145 5.32 -2.58 18.75
C VAL A 145 4.00 -1.81 18.73
N VAL A 146 3.39 -1.73 17.56
CA VAL A 146 2.11 -1.04 17.36
C VAL A 146 0.99 -1.79 18.07
N GLN A 147 0.12 -1.05 18.75
CA GLN A 147 -1.06 -1.53 19.45
C GLN A 147 -2.34 -0.98 18.82
N LEU A 148 -3.48 -1.62 19.07
CA LEU A 148 -4.77 -1.18 18.54
C LEU A 148 -5.24 0.19 19.09
N ASP A 149 -4.71 0.64 20.21
CA ASP A 149 -4.98 1.96 20.80
C ASP A 149 -4.05 3.07 20.28
N ASP A 150 -3.01 2.73 19.52
CA ASP A 150 -2.18 3.74 18.85
C ASP A 150 -2.99 4.53 17.82
N LEU A 151 -2.58 5.78 17.61
CA LEU A 151 -3.26 6.72 16.71
C LEU A 151 -2.71 6.64 15.29
N LEU A 152 -3.63 6.56 14.33
CA LEU A 152 -3.38 6.77 12.92
C LEU A 152 -3.51 8.27 12.61
N ASP A 153 -2.40 8.89 12.21
CA ASP A 153 -2.33 10.30 11.82
C ASP A 153 -2.37 10.45 10.30
N LEU A 154 -3.37 11.18 9.80
CA LEU A 154 -3.53 11.58 8.40
C LEU A 154 -3.50 13.11 8.23
N GLY A 155 -3.01 13.84 9.22
CA GLY A 155 -2.89 15.29 9.20
C GLY A 155 -2.05 15.78 8.00
N PRO A 156 -2.45 16.86 7.32
CA PRO A 156 -3.59 17.74 7.62
C PRO A 156 -4.92 17.31 6.95
N LEU A 157 -5.01 16.10 6.39
CA LEU A 157 -6.15 15.68 5.57
C LEU A 157 -7.37 15.29 6.41
N ASN A 158 -7.16 14.77 7.62
CA ASN A 158 -8.24 14.35 8.52
C ASN A 158 -7.78 14.37 9.99
N ASP A 159 -8.74 14.27 10.91
CA ASP A 159 -8.47 14.07 12.33
C ASP A 159 -7.88 12.67 12.60
N GLU A 160 -7.10 12.56 13.67
CA GLU A 160 -6.53 11.29 14.14
C GLU A 160 -7.64 10.32 14.60
N ILE A 161 -7.46 9.03 14.31
CA ILE A 161 -8.30 7.95 14.83
C ILE A 161 -7.43 6.85 15.43
N SER A 162 -7.93 6.11 16.42
CA SER A 162 -7.22 4.90 16.87
C SER A 162 -7.24 3.83 15.78
N LEU A 163 -6.21 2.98 15.76
CA LEU A 163 -6.16 1.83 14.84
C LEU A 163 -7.35 0.90 15.06
N SER A 164 -7.82 0.73 16.29
CA SER A 164 -9.05 -0.01 16.61
C SER A 164 -10.30 0.52 15.89
N ASN A 165 -10.42 1.84 15.73
CA ASN A 165 -11.52 2.45 14.99
C ASN A 165 -11.38 2.27 13.47
N ALA A 166 -10.20 1.86 12.99
CA ALA A 166 -9.93 1.61 11.57
C ALA A 166 -10.10 0.14 11.15
N MET A 167 -10.32 -0.79 12.09
CA MET A 167 -10.32 -2.23 11.81
C MET A 167 -11.62 -2.76 11.17
N ASP A 168 -12.73 -2.05 11.33
CA ASP A 168 -14.07 -2.49 10.91
C ASP A 168 -14.70 -1.45 9.96
N THR A 169 -14.98 -1.87 8.73
CA THR A 169 -15.56 -1.01 7.69
C THR A 169 -17.01 -0.57 8.01
N MET A 170 -17.63 -1.14 9.04
CA MET A 170 -18.99 -0.85 9.51
C MET A 170 -19.03 -0.28 10.94
N ALA A 171 -17.88 0.07 11.53
CA ALA A 171 -17.80 0.71 12.84
C ALA A 171 -16.85 1.93 12.83
N GLY A 172 -16.72 2.60 13.97
CA GLY A 172 -15.92 3.82 14.09
C GLY A 172 -16.41 4.90 13.12
N PRO A 173 -15.52 5.52 12.32
CA PRO A 173 -15.90 6.50 11.31
C PRO A 173 -16.42 5.87 10.00
N PHE A 174 -16.45 4.55 9.87
CA PHE A 174 -16.77 3.85 8.63
C PHE A 174 -18.18 3.25 8.62
N CYS A 175 -18.76 3.15 7.43
CA CYS A 175 -20.06 2.51 7.19
C CYS A 175 -20.17 2.08 5.71
N TYR A 176 -19.33 1.13 5.31
CA TYR A 176 -19.29 0.59 3.95
C TYR A 176 -18.99 -0.91 3.91
N ILE A 177 -19.38 -1.52 2.80
CA ILE A 177 -19.04 -2.91 2.44
C ILE A 177 -18.58 -2.94 0.98
N TYR A 178 -17.87 -4.02 0.62
CA TYR A 178 -17.56 -4.33 -0.77
C TYR A 178 -18.61 -5.28 -1.36
N ALA A 179 -19.15 -4.92 -2.52
CA ALA A 179 -20.12 -5.77 -3.21
C ALA A 179 -19.50 -7.12 -3.64
N THR A 180 -20.31 -8.17 -3.53
CA THR A 180 -20.00 -9.54 -3.97
C THR A 180 -21.07 -9.96 -4.99
N ASP A 181 -20.98 -9.41 -6.18
CA ASP A 181 -21.83 -9.80 -7.31
C ASP A 181 -21.33 -11.11 -7.94
#